data_AF-A0A1Y1R1L6-F1
#
_entry.id   AF-A0A1Y1R1L6-F1
#
_cell.length_a   1.000
_cell.length_b   1.000
_cell.length_c   1.000
_cell.angle_alpha   90.00
_cell.angle_beta   90.00
_cell.angle_gamma   90.00
#
_symmetry.space_group_name_H-M   'P 1'
#
loop_
_entity.id
_entity.type
_entity.pdbx_description
1 polymer ?
#
loop_
_entity_poly.entity_id
_entity_poly.type
_entity_poly.pdbx_seq_one_letter_code
_entity_poly.pdbx_strand_id
1 'polypeptide(L)'
;MSIATFAVALAVLEAQEISYEPYFPLFVALLEIPAIAVGLWLARDKTQTLDLKKTLHEIFLNQGVLLLTGALLIGWWAGDQSQKLMPFFGNLFYGVLALFLLEMGRVSASRLQLLRQYGAFIASFGVIMPLIGATLGALFAPLLQLSAGGTILLATLGGSASYIAVPAAMAVALPKANQGLSITSSLAITFPFNVLVGIPLYSALIIEVMV
;
A
#
# COMPACT_ATOMS: atom_id res chain seq x y z
N MET A 1 -1.48 -3.36 -1.35
CA MET A 1 -1.12 -1.99 -0.94
C MET A 1 0.13 -1.96 -0.07
N SER A 2 0.73 -0.77 0.04
CA SER A 2 1.73 -0.38 1.03
C SER A 2 1.43 1.04 1.52
N ILE A 3 1.68 1.27 2.81
CA ILE A 3 1.54 2.59 3.43
C ILE A 3 2.43 3.64 2.77
N ALA A 4 3.59 3.26 2.23
CA ALA A 4 4.47 4.29 1.65
C ALA A 4 4.05 4.70 0.25
N THR A 5 3.55 3.78 -0.58
CA THR A 5 2.97 4.19 -1.87
C THR A 5 1.75 5.08 -1.64
N PHE A 6 0.94 4.78 -0.61
CA PHE A 6 -0.15 5.64 -0.17
C PHE A 6 0.34 7.02 0.28
N ALA A 7 1.37 7.09 1.13
CA ALA A 7 1.94 8.35 1.61
C ALA A 7 2.45 9.24 0.47
N VAL A 8 3.05 8.64 -0.57
CA VAL A 8 3.46 9.38 -1.77
C VAL A 8 2.26 9.92 -2.53
N ALA A 9 1.22 9.10 -2.76
CA ALA A 9 0.03 9.57 -3.45
C ALA A 9 -0.67 10.68 -2.68
N LEU A 10 -0.77 10.55 -1.35
CA LEU A 10 -1.29 11.59 -0.47
C LEU A 10 -0.53 12.90 -0.65
N ALA A 11 0.81 12.84 -0.59
CA ALA A 11 1.66 14.00 -0.78
C ALA A 11 1.51 14.64 -2.18
N VAL A 12 1.31 13.84 -3.23
CA VAL A 12 1.06 14.33 -4.59
C VAL A 12 -0.29 15.04 -4.68
N LEU A 13 -1.36 14.45 -4.11
CA LEU A 13 -2.68 15.08 -4.11
C LEU A 13 -2.69 16.39 -3.32
N GLU A 14 -2.04 16.42 -2.16
CA GLU A 14 -1.88 17.64 -1.35
C GLU A 14 -1.10 18.72 -2.09
N ALA A 15 0.01 18.36 -2.76
CA ALA A 15 0.79 19.31 -3.55
C ALA A 15 0.05 19.84 -4.78
N GLN A 16 -0.94 19.10 -5.30
CA GLN A 16 -1.80 19.48 -6.42
C GLN A 16 -3.14 20.07 -5.97
N GLU A 17 -3.35 20.25 -4.66
CA GLU A 17 -4.60 20.74 -4.07
C GLU A 17 -5.84 19.91 -4.46
N ILE A 18 -5.66 18.62 -4.75
CA ILE A 18 -6.74 17.69 -5.10
C ILE A 18 -7.38 17.16 -3.81
N SER A 19 -8.67 17.44 -3.63
CA SER A 19 -9.43 16.98 -2.48
C SER A 19 -9.73 15.48 -2.54
N TYR A 20 -9.64 14.81 -1.39
CA TYR A 20 -9.91 13.39 -1.19
C TYR A 20 -10.63 13.17 0.15
N GLU A 21 -11.19 11.98 0.36
CA GLU A 21 -11.94 11.70 1.57
C GLU A 21 -11.01 11.50 2.78
N PRO A 22 -11.27 12.16 3.92
CA PRO A 22 -10.38 12.16 5.08
C PRO A 22 -10.26 10.79 5.77
N TYR A 23 -11.15 9.84 5.44
CA TYR A 23 -11.15 8.49 6.00
C TYR A 23 -10.24 7.52 5.24
N PHE A 24 -9.59 7.92 4.15
CA PHE A 24 -8.71 7.05 3.36
C PHE A 24 -7.56 6.37 4.13
N PRO A 25 -6.95 6.99 5.16
CA PRO A 25 -5.98 6.29 6.01
C PRO A 25 -6.53 4.99 6.63
N LEU A 26 -7.86 4.89 6.83
CA LEU A 26 -8.49 3.66 7.33
C LEU A 26 -8.36 2.50 6.33
N PHE A 27 -8.43 2.79 5.03
CA PHE A 27 -8.35 1.78 3.97
C PHE A 27 -6.98 1.09 3.98
N VAL A 28 -5.92 1.79 4.34
CA VAL A 28 -4.56 1.23 4.44
C VAL A 28 -4.50 0.07 5.43
N ALA A 29 -5.08 0.24 6.62
CA ALA A 29 -5.08 -0.83 7.63
C ALA A 29 -6.14 -1.90 7.33
N LEU A 30 -7.33 -1.48 6.91
CA LEU A 30 -8.47 -2.39 6.69
C LEU A 30 -8.20 -3.38 5.56
N LEU A 31 -7.59 -2.94 4.47
CA LEU A 31 -7.35 -3.80 3.32
C LEU A 31 -6.14 -4.73 3.52
N GLU A 32 -5.25 -4.44 4.47
CA GLU A 32 -4.04 -5.25 4.71
C GLU A 32 -4.39 -6.68 5.11
N ILE A 33 -5.46 -6.84 5.89
CA ILE A 33 -5.89 -8.14 6.41
C ILE A 33 -6.54 -9.03 5.33
N PRO A 34 -7.55 -8.57 4.56
CA PRO A 34 -8.05 -9.32 3.41
C PRO A 34 -6.93 -9.71 2.44
N ALA A 35 -5.96 -8.83 2.23
CA ALA A 35 -4.83 -9.12 1.35
C ALA A 35 -3.95 -10.27 1.88
N ILE A 36 -3.61 -10.27 3.17
CA ILE A 36 -2.88 -11.38 3.81
C ILE A 36 -3.70 -12.66 3.75
N ALA A 37 -4.98 -12.61 4.12
CA ALA A 37 -5.87 -13.76 4.15
C ALA A 37 -6.03 -14.41 2.76
N VAL A 38 -6.28 -13.61 1.72
CA VAL A 38 -6.39 -14.09 0.33
C VAL A 38 -5.04 -14.62 -0.15
N GLY A 39 -3.93 -13.95 0.17
CA GLY A 39 -2.59 -14.43 -0.18
C GLY A 39 -2.28 -15.81 0.42
N LEU A 40 -2.60 -15.99 1.71
CA LEU A 40 -2.43 -17.28 2.40
C LEU A 40 -3.36 -18.34 1.84
N TRP A 41 -4.61 -17.97 1.54
CA TRP A 41 -5.59 -18.87 0.93
C TRP A 41 -5.19 -19.34 -0.47
N LEU A 42 -4.59 -18.46 -1.28
CA LEU A 42 -4.07 -18.81 -2.61
C LEU A 42 -2.83 -19.72 -2.53
N ALA A 43 -2.02 -19.55 -1.49
CA ALA A 43 -0.75 -20.26 -1.38
C ALA A 43 -0.79 -21.54 -0.53
N ARG A 44 -1.87 -21.77 0.23
CA ARG A 44 -2.02 -22.99 1.04
C ARG A 44 -2.03 -24.24 0.18
N ASP A 45 -1.44 -25.31 0.69
CA ASP A 45 -1.62 -26.65 0.14
C ASP A 45 -3.08 -27.09 0.37
N LYS A 46 -3.68 -27.83 -0.55
CA LYS A 46 -5.12 -28.23 -0.49
C LYS A 46 -5.49 -29.00 0.78
N THR A 47 -4.50 -29.51 1.53
CA THR A 47 -4.64 -30.28 2.77
C THR A 47 -4.58 -29.43 4.05
N GLN A 48 -4.26 -28.14 3.99
CA GLN A 48 -4.21 -27.28 5.17
C GLN A 48 -5.54 -26.57 5.43
N THR A 49 -6.13 -26.85 6.60
CA THR A 49 -7.29 -26.11 7.11
C THR A 49 -6.86 -24.76 7.65
N LEU A 50 -7.51 -23.69 7.20
CA LEU A 50 -7.28 -22.34 7.73
C LEU A 50 -7.79 -22.28 9.18
N ASP A 51 -6.92 -21.92 10.11
CA ASP A 51 -7.31 -21.65 11.50
C ASP A 51 -7.99 -20.28 11.58
N LEU A 52 -9.31 -20.29 11.40
CA LEU A 52 -10.17 -19.11 11.44
C LEU A 52 -10.03 -18.30 12.74
N LYS A 53 -9.74 -18.95 13.88
CA LYS A 53 -9.58 -18.27 15.16
C LYS A 53 -8.27 -17.47 15.18
N LYS A 54 -7.19 -18.08 14.68
CA LYS A 54 -5.90 -17.39 14.55
C LYS A 54 -5.98 -16.25 13.54
N THR A 55 -6.63 -16.49 12.40
CA THR A 55 -6.86 -15.44 11.39
C THR A 55 -7.64 -14.28 12.00
N LEU A 56 -8.78 -14.52 12.67
CA LEU A 56 -9.57 -13.48 13.35
C LEU A 56 -8.77 -12.73 14.42
N HIS A 57 -7.94 -13.41 15.20
CA HIS A 57 -7.09 -12.76 16.19
C HIS A 57 -6.06 -11.84 15.51
N GLU A 58 -5.47 -12.26 14.40
CA GLU A 58 -4.59 -11.43 13.58
C GLU A 58 -5.35 -10.27 12.90
N ILE A 59 -6.62 -10.43 12.52
CA ILE A 59 -7.46 -9.35 11.97
C ILE A 59 -7.62 -8.22 13.01
N PHE A 60 -8.01 -8.56 14.24
CA PHE A 60 -8.35 -7.56 15.25
C PHE A 60 -7.15 -7.05 16.06
N LEU A 61 -6.10 -7.85 16.24
CA LEU A 61 -4.90 -7.49 17.00
C LEU A 61 -3.67 -7.23 16.12
N ASN A 62 -3.83 -6.98 14.82
CA ASN A 62 -2.73 -6.46 14.02
C ASN A 62 -2.28 -5.10 14.60
N GLN A 63 -0.97 -4.91 14.73
CA GLN A 63 -0.36 -3.66 15.18
C GLN A 63 -0.88 -2.44 14.41
N GLY A 64 -1.07 -2.53 13.08
CA GLY A 64 -1.63 -1.46 12.27
C GLY A 64 -3.06 -1.10 12.65
N VAL A 65 -3.93 -2.10 12.83
CA VAL A 65 -5.32 -1.87 13.26
C VAL A 65 -5.39 -1.33 14.68
N LEU A 66 -4.59 -1.85 15.61
CA LEU A 66 -4.52 -1.35 16.99
C LEU A 66 -4.06 0.11 17.05
N LEU A 67 -3.00 0.44 16.31
CA LEU A 67 -2.47 1.81 16.25
C LEU A 67 -3.48 2.76 15.58
N LEU A 68 -4.12 2.34 14.50
CA LEU A 68 -5.13 3.14 13.81
C LEU A 68 -6.36 3.35 14.69
N THR A 69 -6.85 2.30 15.35
CA THR A 69 -8.00 2.39 16.27
C THR A 69 -7.66 3.30 17.45
N GLY A 70 -6.47 3.16 18.02
CA GLY A 70 -5.99 4.05 19.08
C GLY A 70 -5.88 5.50 18.62
N ALA A 71 -5.30 5.75 17.44
CA ALA A 71 -5.20 7.09 16.87
C ALA A 71 -6.57 7.70 16.57
N LEU A 72 -7.54 6.91 16.10
CA LEU A 72 -8.91 7.34 15.86
C LEU A 72 -9.61 7.71 17.17
N LEU A 73 -9.47 6.90 18.22
CA LEU A 73 -10.04 7.19 19.54
C LEU A 73 -9.44 8.45 20.16
N ILE A 74 -8.11 8.62 20.05
CA ILE A 74 -7.42 9.84 20.50
C ILE A 74 -7.88 11.05 19.68
N GLY A 75 -7.99 10.91 18.35
CA GLY A 75 -8.46 11.96 17.46
C GLY A 75 -9.92 12.34 17.72
N TRP A 76 -10.78 11.38 18.03
CA TRP A 76 -12.18 11.64 18.41
C TRP A 76 -12.28 12.38 19.74
N TRP A 77 -11.44 12.02 20.71
CA TRP A 77 -11.48 12.63 22.05
C TRP A 77 -10.75 13.98 22.14
N ALA A 78 -9.64 14.15 21.41
CA ALA A 78 -8.72 15.28 21.51
C ALA A 78 -8.50 16.00 20.17
N GLY A 79 -9.43 15.85 19.21
CA GLY A 79 -9.33 16.39 17.85
C GLY A 79 -9.12 17.89 17.78
N ASP A 80 -9.71 18.66 18.70
CA ASP A 80 -9.57 20.12 18.78
C ASP A 80 -8.11 20.56 19.03
N GLN A 81 -7.26 19.67 19.54
CA GLN A 81 -5.84 19.94 19.77
C GLN A 81 -4.93 19.50 18.61
N SER A 82 -5.49 18.87 17.56
CA SER A 82 -4.73 18.36 16.41
C SER A 82 -3.89 19.43 15.71
N GLN A 83 -4.33 20.69 15.73
CA GLN A 83 -3.60 21.82 15.14
C GLN A 83 -2.20 21.99 15.72
N LYS A 84 -1.99 21.65 17.01
CA LYS A 84 -0.67 21.69 17.65
C LYS A 84 0.29 20.64 17.10
N LEU A 85 -0.24 19.59 16.49
CA LEU A 85 0.52 18.48 15.89
C LEU A 85 0.85 18.72 14.41
N MET A 86 0.16 19.66 13.74
CA MET A 86 0.34 19.95 12.31
C MET A 86 1.77 20.33 11.88
N PRO A 87 2.58 21.04 12.69
CA PRO A 87 3.99 21.26 12.33
C PRO A 87 4.77 19.95 12.13
N PHE A 88 4.41 18.89 12.88
CA PHE A 88 5.04 17.58 12.80
C PHE A 88 4.41 16.68 11.71
N PHE A 89 3.07 16.57 11.67
CA PHE A 89 2.39 15.66 10.75
C PHE A 89 2.05 16.26 9.38
N GLY A 90 2.13 17.59 9.22
CA GLY A 90 1.97 18.28 7.94
C GLY A 90 3.33 18.63 7.34
N ASN A 91 3.95 19.72 7.83
CA ASN A 91 5.17 20.25 7.19
C ASN A 91 6.36 19.28 7.28
N LEU A 92 6.64 18.75 8.47
CA LEU A 92 7.80 17.85 8.66
C LEU A 92 7.59 16.48 8.02
N PHE A 93 6.33 16.07 7.78
CA PHE A 93 6.00 14.80 7.14
C PHE A 93 6.67 14.65 5.78
N TYR A 94 6.68 15.68 4.92
CA TYR A 94 7.35 15.61 3.63
C TYR A 94 8.87 15.40 3.75
N GLY A 95 9.51 15.99 4.76
CA GLY A 95 10.93 15.78 5.04
C GLY A 95 11.22 14.34 5.46
N VAL A 96 10.39 13.79 6.36
CA VAL A 96 10.48 12.38 6.78
C VAL A 96 10.18 11.43 5.61
N LEU A 97 9.18 11.75 4.79
CA LEU A 97 8.83 10.99 3.59
C LEU A 97 9.99 10.98 2.59
N ALA A 98 10.67 12.10 2.37
CA ALA A 98 11.84 12.16 1.49
C ALA A 98 12.99 11.26 1.98
N LEU A 99 13.29 11.28 3.29
CA LEU A 99 14.28 10.37 3.87
C LEU A 99 13.86 8.90 3.77
N PHE A 100 12.57 8.62 3.97
CA PHE A 100 12.01 7.29 3.78
C PHE A 100 12.17 6.81 2.33
N LEU A 101 11.82 7.65 1.34
CA LEU A 101 11.96 7.33 -0.08
C LEU A 101 13.42 7.10 -0.48
N LEU A 102 14.35 7.87 0.10
CA LEU A 102 15.78 7.67 -0.10
C LEU A 102 16.23 6.29 0.41
N GLU A 103 15.82 5.91 1.62
CA GLU A 103 16.14 4.60 2.18
C GLU A 103 15.50 3.47 1.36
N MET A 104 14.24 3.61 0.96
CA MET A 104 13.60 2.62 0.08
C MET A 104 14.33 2.50 -1.25
N GLY A 105 14.77 3.62 -1.84
CA GLY A 105 15.59 3.63 -3.06
C GLY A 105 16.92 2.87 -2.87
N ARG A 106 17.60 3.07 -1.75
CA ARG A 106 18.82 2.32 -1.38
C ARG A 106 18.54 0.82 -1.25
N VAL A 107 17.45 0.45 -0.57
CA VAL A 107 17.03 -0.95 -0.43
C VAL A 107 16.73 -1.56 -1.80
N SER A 108 15.96 -0.87 -2.65
CA SER A 108 15.68 -1.29 -4.03
C SER A 108 16.97 -1.51 -4.85
N ALA A 109 17.92 -0.58 -4.77
CA ALA A 109 19.24 -0.68 -5.41
C ALA A 109 20.03 -1.93 -4.97
N SER A 110 20.00 -2.24 -3.67
CA SER A 110 20.67 -3.43 -3.14
C SER A 110 20.05 -4.76 -3.63
N ARG A 111 18.77 -4.75 -4.02
CA ARG A 111 18.03 -5.95 -4.46
C ARG A 111 18.05 -6.15 -5.98
N LEU A 112 18.48 -5.15 -6.75
CA LEU A 112 18.56 -5.18 -8.22
C LEU A 112 19.47 -6.29 -8.78
N GLN A 113 20.40 -6.83 -7.99
CA GLN A 113 21.23 -7.94 -8.43
C GLN A 113 20.43 -9.24 -8.64
N LEU A 114 19.38 -9.48 -7.85
CA LEU A 114 18.50 -10.66 -7.97
C LEU A 114 17.64 -10.64 -9.24
N LEU A 115 17.41 -9.44 -9.80
CA LEU A 115 16.72 -9.25 -11.08
C LEU A 115 17.51 -9.85 -12.25
N ARG A 116 18.84 -9.97 -12.18
CA ARG A 116 19.63 -10.54 -13.29
C ARG A 116 19.33 -12.02 -13.55
N GLN A 117 18.84 -12.76 -12.56
CA GLN A 117 18.62 -14.20 -12.66
C GLN A 117 17.20 -14.57 -13.14
N TYR A 118 16.20 -13.72 -12.88
CA TYR A 118 14.77 -13.99 -13.16
C TYR A 118 14.07 -12.83 -13.90
N GLY A 119 14.86 -11.95 -14.52
CA GLY A 119 14.52 -10.53 -14.72
C GLY A 119 13.32 -10.23 -15.59
N ALA A 120 13.18 -10.89 -16.74
CA ALA A 120 12.12 -10.53 -17.68
C ALA A 120 10.73 -10.80 -17.08
N PHE A 121 10.49 -12.00 -16.53
CA PHE A 121 9.20 -12.34 -15.94
C PHE A 121 8.86 -11.46 -14.73
N ILE A 122 9.82 -11.28 -13.80
CA ILE A 122 9.58 -10.52 -12.58
C ILE A 122 9.40 -9.03 -12.89
N ALA A 123 10.13 -8.48 -13.87
CA ALA A 123 9.95 -7.11 -14.31
C ALA A 123 8.60 -6.88 -14.98
N SER A 124 8.22 -7.75 -15.93
CA SER A 124 6.90 -7.66 -16.56
C SER A 124 5.78 -7.79 -15.53
N PHE A 125 5.87 -8.77 -14.63
CA PHE A 125 4.89 -8.95 -13.57
C PHE A 125 4.82 -7.74 -12.63
N GLY A 126 5.98 -7.24 -12.19
CA GLY A 126 6.10 -6.10 -11.27
C GLY A 126 5.60 -4.77 -11.84
N VAL A 127 5.37 -4.68 -13.14
CA VAL A 127 4.79 -3.51 -13.84
C VAL A 127 3.33 -3.75 -14.23
N ILE A 128 3.02 -4.91 -14.82
CA ILE A 128 1.67 -5.22 -15.31
C ILE A 128 0.68 -5.43 -14.16
N MET A 129 1.08 -6.15 -13.11
CA MET A 129 0.19 -6.46 -12.00
C MET A 129 -0.29 -5.20 -11.25
N PRO A 130 0.57 -4.19 -10.98
CA PRO A 130 0.13 -2.89 -10.50
C PRO A 130 -0.93 -2.20 -11.36
N LEU A 131 -0.76 -2.22 -12.69
CA LEU A 131 -1.73 -1.61 -13.59
C LEU A 131 -3.10 -2.29 -13.49
N ILE A 132 -3.11 -3.63 -13.46
CA ILE A 132 -4.35 -4.40 -13.27
C ILE A 132 -4.99 -4.04 -11.92
N GLY A 133 -4.21 -4.03 -10.84
CA GLY A 133 -4.69 -3.69 -9.50
C GLY A 133 -5.23 -2.26 -9.42
N ALA A 134 -4.58 -1.30 -10.07
CA ALA A 134 -5.00 0.09 -10.11
C ALA A 134 -6.28 0.27 -10.92
N THR A 135 -6.39 -0.39 -12.07
CA THR A 135 -7.62 -0.39 -12.87
C THR A 135 -8.79 -0.98 -12.07
N LEU A 136 -8.59 -2.11 -11.40
CA LEU A 136 -9.63 -2.68 -10.54
C LEU A 136 -10.02 -1.71 -9.42
N GLY A 137 -9.04 -1.12 -8.73
CA GLY A 137 -9.29 -0.10 -7.70
C GLY A 137 -10.11 1.07 -8.21
N ALA A 138 -9.75 1.62 -9.37
CA ALA A 138 -10.48 2.71 -10.02
C ALA A 138 -11.91 2.30 -10.40
N LEU A 139 -12.12 1.07 -10.90
CA LEU A 139 -13.44 0.56 -11.28
C LEU A 139 -14.38 0.38 -10.07
N PHE A 140 -13.84 0.13 -8.87
CA PHE A 140 -14.65 0.07 -7.65
C PHE A 140 -14.99 1.45 -7.08
N ALA A 141 -14.29 2.51 -7.50
CA ALA A 141 -14.48 3.84 -6.92
C ALA A 141 -15.88 4.45 -7.14
N PRO A 142 -16.54 4.29 -8.31
CA PRO A 142 -17.91 4.77 -8.52
C PRO A 142 -18.93 4.07 -7.60
N LEU A 143 -18.70 2.79 -7.26
CA LEU A 143 -19.58 2.04 -6.34
C LEU A 143 -19.53 2.61 -4.92
N LEU A 144 -18.43 3.28 -4.57
CA LEU A 144 -18.18 3.91 -3.29
C LEU A 144 -18.45 5.42 -3.31
N GLN A 145 -18.88 5.98 -4.44
CA GLN A 145 -19.13 7.41 -4.65
C GLN A 145 -17.92 8.30 -4.29
N LEU A 146 -16.72 7.84 -4.63
CA LEU A 146 -15.48 8.56 -4.31
C LEU A 146 -15.25 9.75 -5.23
N SER A 147 -14.58 10.77 -4.71
CA SER A 147 -14.03 11.89 -5.48
C SER A 147 -12.94 11.44 -6.44
N ALA A 148 -12.48 12.33 -7.32
CA ALA A 148 -11.30 12.07 -8.15
C ALA A 148 -10.07 11.73 -7.29
N GLY A 149 -9.82 12.49 -6.22
CA GLY A 149 -8.74 12.22 -5.26
C GLY A 149 -8.90 10.86 -4.57
N GLY A 150 -10.10 10.51 -4.11
CA GLY A 150 -10.39 9.20 -3.54
C GLY A 150 -10.18 8.06 -4.52
N THR A 151 -10.59 8.25 -5.79
CA THR A 151 -10.38 7.28 -6.87
C THR A 151 -8.89 7.06 -7.14
N ILE A 152 -8.08 8.13 -7.14
CA ILE A 152 -6.62 8.05 -7.29
C ILE A 152 -6.00 7.28 -6.12
N LEU A 153 -6.43 7.57 -4.89
CA LEU A 153 -5.94 6.85 -3.71
C LEU A 153 -6.32 5.37 -3.76
N LEU A 154 -7.56 5.03 -4.14
CA LEU A 154 -8.01 3.64 -4.23
C LEU A 154 -7.29 2.88 -5.36
N ALA A 155 -7.11 3.50 -6.52
CA ALA A 155 -6.29 2.95 -7.61
C ALA A 155 -4.84 2.72 -7.15
N THR A 156 -4.25 3.67 -6.45
CA THR A 156 -2.88 3.54 -5.90
C THR A 156 -2.79 2.39 -4.90
N LEU A 157 -3.76 2.25 -3.99
CA LEU A 157 -3.81 1.15 -3.03
C LEU A 157 -3.92 -0.21 -3.74
N GLY A 158 -4.74 -0.29 -4.79
CA GLY A 158 -4.92 -1.47 -5.62
C GLY A 158 -3.68 -1.84 -6.43
N GLY A 159 -2.96 -0.85 -6.97
CA GLY A 159 -1.74 -1.04 -7.75
C GLY A 159 -0.46 -1.25 -6.92
N SER A 160 -0.53 -1.02 -5.61
CA SER A 160 0.63 -1.11 -4.72
C SER A 160 0.85 -2.52 -4.15
N ALA A 161 2.12 -2.90 -3.97
CA ALA A 161 2.52 -4.16 -3.35
C ALA A 161 2.95 -3.96 -1.89
N SER A 162 2.67 -4.96 -1.03
CA SER A 162 3.16 -4.97 0.35
C SER A 162 4.55 -5.58 0.43
N TYR A 163 5.43 -4.96 1.22
CA TYR A 163 6.83 -5.37 1.38
C TYR A 163 7.29 -5.40 2.84
N ILE A 164 6.36 -5.24 3.79
CA ILE A 164 6.62 -5.32 5.24
C ILE A 164 5.85 -6.49 5.84
N ALA A 165 4.54 -6.33 6.05
CA ALA A 165 3.73 -7.32 6.76
C ALA A 165 3.49 -8.60 5.95
N VAL A 166 3.16 -8.48 4.66
CA VAL A 166 2.86 -9.64 3.82
C VAL A 166 4.07 -10.57 3.68
N PRO A 167 5.30 -10.11 3.33
CA PRO A 167 6.46 -11.00 3.30
C PRO A 167 6.75 -11.69 4.64
N ALA A 168 6.56 -10.99 5.76
CA ALA A 168 6.75 -11.58 7.09
C ALA A 168 5.73 -12.70 7.35
N ALA A 169 4.44 -12.47 7.05
CA ALA A 169 3.40 -13.48 7.17
C ALA A 169 3.63 -14.67 6.23
N MET A 170 4.02 -14.41 4.98
CA MET A 170 4.32 -15.45 4.00
C MET A 170 5.56 -16.26 4.35
N ALA A 171 6.57 -15.67 4.98
CA ALA A 171 7.77 -16.40 5.43
C ALA A 171 7.43 -17.46 6.49
N VAL A 172 6.47 -17.17 7.36
CA VAL A 172 5.97 -18.11 8.38
C VAL A 172 5.10 -19.20 7.75
N ALA A 173 4.19 -18.82 6.86
CA ALA A 173 3.24 -19.76 6.26
C ALA A 173 3.85 -20.63 5.15
N LEU A 174 4.83 -20.10 4.41
CA LEU A 174 5.45 -20.71 3.24
C LEU A 174 6.99 -20.67 3.36
N PRO A 175 7.58 -21.38 4.34
CA PRO A 175 9.01 -21.33 4.60
C PRO A 175 9.86 -21.84 3.43
N LYS A 176 9.27 -22.65 2.54
CA LYS A 176 9.93 -23.17 1.33
C LYS A 176 9.89 -22.21 0.13
N ALA A 177 9.10 -21.13 0.19
CA ALA A 177 8.99 -20.18 -0.90
C ALA A 177 10.20 -19.24 -0.96
N ASN A 178 10.59 -18.82 -2.16
CA ASN A 178 11.67 -17.85 -2.33
C ASN A 178 11.17 -16.42 -2.02
N GLN A 179 11.22 -16.06 -0.74
CA GLN A 179 10.82 -14.73 -0.25
C GLN A 179 11.64 -13.60 -0.88
N GLY A 180 12.89 -13.89 -1.27
CA GLY A 180 13.76 -12.94 -1.96
C GLY A 180 13.14 -12.43 -3.26
N LEU A 181 12.45 -13.27 -4.03
CA LEU A 181 11.81 -12.88 -5.28
C LEU A 181 10.63 -11.93 -5.06
N SER A 182 9.76 -12.24 -4.09
CA SER A 182 8.60 -11.39 -3.76
C SER A 182 9.04 -10.02 -3.25
N ILE A 183 10.01 -9.99 -2.33
CA ILE A 183 10.58 -8.74 -1.79
C ILE A 183 11.27 -7.95 -2.91
N THR A 184 12.01 -8.62 -3.80
CA THR A 184 12.70 -7.94 -4.90
C THR A 184 11.70 -7.36 -5.91
N SER A 185 10.68 -8.13 -6.30
CA SER A 185 9.65 -7.65 -7.22
C SER A 185 8.91 -6.43 -6.68
N SER A 186 8.47 -6.51 -5.41
CA SER A 186 7.73 -5.42 -4.76
C SER A 186 8.59 -4.16 -4.56
N LEU A 187 9.82 -4.30 -4.06
CA LEU A 187 10.68 -3.17 -3.73
C LEU A 187 11.48 -2.62 -4.91
N ALA A 188 12.06 -3.47 -5.75
CA ALA A 188 12.94 -3.00 -6.82
C ALA A 188 12.18 -2.59 -8.08
N ILE A 189 10.91 -3.01 -8.22
CA ILE A 189 10.13 -2.81 -9.45
C ILE A 189 8.82 -2.12 -9.14
N THR A 190 7.91 -2.79 -8.43
CA THR A 190 6.53 -2.29 -8.25
C THR A 190 6.48 -0.97 -7.48
N PHE A 191 7.29 -0.82 -6.43
CA PHE A 191 7.32 0.42 -5.65
C PHE A 191 7.86 1.61 -6.46
N PRO A 192 9.07 1.56 -7.07
CA PRO A 192 9.55 2.62 -7.94
C PRO A 192 8.63 2.89 -9.12
N PHE A 193 8.08 1.85 -9.75
CA PHE A 193 7.12 1.99 -10.83
C PHE A 193 5.89 2.78 -10.40
N ASN A 194 5.26 2.42 -9.29
CA ASN A 194 4.08 3.15 -8.80
C ASN A 194 4.42 4.59 -8.43
N VAL A 195 5.56 4.84 -7.78
CA VAL A 195 5.95 6.20 -7.38
C VAL A 195 6.27 7.09 -8.58
N LEU A 196 7.04 6.59 -9.54
CA LEU A 196 7.56 7.38 -10.66
C LEU A 196 6.59 7.45 -11.84
N VAL A 197 5.78 6.42 -12.06
CA VAL A 197 4.94 6.28 -13.25
C VAL A 197 3.48 6.08 -12.86
N GLY A 198 3.19 5.11 -11.98
CA GLY A 198 1.83 4.72 -11.62
C GLY A 198 0.99 5.87 -11.10
N ILE A 199 1.41 6.53 -10.01
CA ILE A 199 0.67 7.65 -9.40
C ILE A 199 0.43 8.78 -10.41
N PRO A 200 1.45 9.33 -11.11
CA PRO A 200 1.22 10.32 -12.16
C PRO A 200 0.24 9.86 -13.25
N LEU A 201 0.37 8.60 -13.71
CA LEU A 201 -0.49 8.03 -14.75
C LEU A 201 -1.93 7.89 -14.27
N TYR A 202 -2.16 7.33 -13.08
CA TYR A 202 -3.48 7.15 -12.50
C TYR A 202 -4.14 8.51 -12.29
N SER A 203 -3.42 9.49 -11.73
CA SER A 203 -3.90 10.86 -11.56
C SER A 203 -4.33 11.48 -12.87
N ALA A 204 -3.48 11.44 -13.90
CA ALA A 204 -3.79 12.03 -15.21
C ALA A 204 -5.06 11.42 -15.82
N LEU A 205 -5.14 10.08 -15.86
CA LEU A 205 -6.28 9.37 -16.45
C LEU A 205 -7.58 9.60 -15.67
N ILE A 206 -7.52 9.57 -14.33
CA ILE A 206 -8.72 9.74 -13.50
C ILE A 206 -9.23 11.17 -13.57
N ILE A 207 -8.34 12.17 -13.54
CA ILE A 207 -8.73 13.57 -13.70
C ILE A 207 -9.38 13.79 -15.06
N GLU A 208 -8.80 13.28 -16.15
CA GLU A 208 -9.37 13.42 -17.50
C GLU A 208 -10.77 12.79 -17.64
N VAL A 209 -11.05 11.72 -16.90
CA VAL A 209 -12.34 11.00 -16.97
C VAL A 209 -13.40 11.61 -16.06
N MET A 210 -13.01 12.21 -14.92
CA MET A 210 -13.93 12.62 -13.85
C MET A 210 -14.07 14.13 -13.69
N VAL A 211 -13.24 14.94 -14.35
CA VAL A 211 -13.29 16.42 -14.37
C VAL A 211 -13.62 16.91 -15.77
#